data_AF-A0A7W0NUK5-F1
#
_entry.id   AF-A0A7W0NUK5-F1
#
_cell.length_a   1.000
_cell.length_b   1.000
_cell.length_c   1.000
_cell.angle_alpha   90.00
_cell.angle_beta   90.00
_cell.angle_gamma   90.00
#
_symmetry.space_group_name_H-M   'P 1'
#
loop_
_entity.id
_entity.type
_entity.pdbx_description
1 polymer ?
#
loop_
_entity_poly.entity_id
_entity_poly.type
_entity_poly.pdbx_seq_one_letter_code
_entity_poly.pdbx_strand_id
1 'polypeptide(L)' 'MADLTAEEVATRLGVAAITVRKWLAAGRFPGARKAHPRLWLIPESDLEGFQRPRMGKPKRRGTEVS' A
#
# COMPACT_ATOMS: atom_id res chain seq x y z
N MET A 1 -8.59 -3.16 -15.02
CA MET A 1 -8.33 -2.40 -13.80
C MET A 1 -8.25 -3.39 -12.66
N ALA A 2 -7.05 -3.81 -12.30
CA ALA A 2 -6.85 -4.69 -11.15
C ALA A 2 -6.90 -3.87 -9.87
N ASP A 3 -7.62 -4.37 -8.86
CA ASP A 3 -7.53 -3.87 -7.51
C ASP A 3 -6.49 -4.67 -6.71
N LEU A 4 -5.65 -3.95 -5.99
CA LEU A 4 -4.50 -4.47 -5.27
C LEU A 4 -4.74 -4.32 -3.77
N THR A 5 -4.28 -5.30 -3.00
CA THR A 5 -4.34 -5.19 -1.54
C THR A 5 -3.23 -4.30 -1.01
N ALA A 6 -3.34 -3.87 0.24
CA ALA A 6 -2.27 -3.12 0.89
C ALA A 6 -0.92 -3.89 0.92
N GLU A 7 -0.96 -5.23 0.88
CA GLU A 7 0.23 -6.09 0.83
C GLU A 7 0.83 -6.11 -0.57
N GLU A 8 0.01 -6.25 -1.61
CA GLU A 8 0.47 -6.18 -3.00
C GLU A 8 1.10 -4.82 -3.32
N VAL A 9 0.45 -3.75 -2.86
CA VAL A 9 0.96 -2.38 -2.99
C VAL A 9 2.27 -2.20 -2.23
N ALA A 10 2.39 -2.80 -1.05
CA ALA A 10 3.63 -2.78 -0.28
C ALA A 10 4.77 -3.48 -1.03
N THR A 11 4.51 -4.64 -1.61
CA THR A 11 5.47 -5.38 -2.44
C THR A 11 5.89 -4.57 -3.66
N ARG A 12 4.93 -4.01 -4.42
CA ARG A 12 5.24 -3.17 -5.60
C ARG A 12 6.05 -1.92 -5.27
N LEU A 13 5.74 -1.25 -4.15
CA LEU A 13 6.40 -0.02 -3.75
C LEU A 13 7.70 -0.26 -2.94
N GLY A 14 7.96 -1.51 -2.55
CA GLY A 14 9.10 -1.90 -1.70
C GLY A 14 9.01 -1.32 -0.30
N VAL A 15 7.79 -1.21 0.25
CA VAL A 15 7.53 -0.68 1.60
C VAL A 15 6.83 -1.73 2.46
N ALA A 16 6.67 -1.48 3.76
CA ALA A 16 5.90 -2.36 4.62
C ALA A 16 4.38 -2.11 4.45
N ALA A 17 3.57 -3.17 4.54
CA ALA A 17 2.11 -3.09 4.48
C ALA A 17 1.51 -2.13 5.53
N ILE A 18 2.16 -1.99 6.69
CA ILE A 18 1.76 -1.01 7.71
C ILE A 18 1.87 0.44 7.20
N THR A 19 2.87 0.76 6.37
CA THR A 19 3.03 2.09 5.77
C THR A 19 1.91 2.36 4.79
N VAL A 20 1.56 1.37 3.96
CA VAL A 20 0.43 1.47 3.03
C VAL A 20 -0.88 1.66 3.79
N ARG A 21 -1.11 0.90 4.87
CA ARG A 21 -2.26 1.10 5.76
C ARG A 21 -2.33 2.49 6.36
N LYS A 22 -1.18 3.09 6.74
CA LYS A 22 -1.13 4.48 7.22
C LYS A 22 -1.49 5.48 6.12
N TRP A 23 -1.03 5.26 4.89
CA TRP A 23 -1.40 6.10 3.74
C TRP A 23 -2.89 6.00 3.42
N LEU A 24 -3.46 4.80 3.49
CA LEU A 24 -4.90 4.57 3.35
C LEU A 24 -5.71 5.31 4.43
N ALA A 25 -5.30 5.17 5.70
CA ALA A 25 -5.93 5.89 6.81
C ALA A 25 -5.78 7.42 6.68
N ALA A 26 -4.71 7.89 6.05
CA ALA A 26 -4.46 9.29 5.74
C ALA A 26 -5.16 9.77 4.45
N GLY A 27 -5.92 8.92 3.76
CA GLY A 27 -6.63 9.29 2.53
C GLY A 27 -5.72 9.61 1.34
N ARG A 28 -4.51 9.05 1.30
CA ARG A 28 -3.55 9.30 0.21
C ARG A 28 -3.86 8.60 -1.10
N PHE A 29 -4.76 7.63 -1.05
CA PHE A 29 -5.22 6.90 -2.21
C PHE A 29 -6.70 7.26 -2.47
N PRO A 30 -7.01 8.23 -3.35
CA PRO A 30 -8.40 8.62 -3.62
C PRO A 30 -9.26 7.48 -4.17
N GLY A 31 -8.67 6.55 -4.94
CA GLY A 31 -9.38 5.39 -5.46
C GLY A 31 -9.51 4.22 -4.48
N ALA A 32 -8.86 4.28 -3.31
CA ALA A 32 -8.87 3.16 -2.38
C ALA A 32 -10.23 2.98 -1.72
N ARG A 33 -10.73 1.75 -1.78
CA ARG A 33 -12.00 1.34 -1.17
C ARG A 33 -11.79 0.28 -0.11
N LYS A 34 -12.56 0.38 0.96
CA LYS A 34 -12.55 -0.63 2.03
C LYS A 34 -13.53 -1.75 1.67
N ALA A 35 -13.02 -2.88 1.20
CA ALA A 35 -13.84 -4.04 0.87
C ALA A 35 -14.29 -4.82 2.12
N HIS A 36 -13.47 -4.81 3.17
CA HIS A 36 -13.77 -5.49 4.43
C HIS A 36 -13.19 -4.70 5.61
N PRO A 37 -13.63 -4.92 6.87
CA PRO A 37 -13.10 -4.23 8.04
C PRO A 37 -11.57 -4.25 8.14
N ARG A 38 -10.93 -5.31 7.63
CA ARG A 38 -9.47 -5.51 7.60
C ARG A 38 -8.84 -5.49 6.20
N LEU A 39 -9.63 -5.34 5.14
CA LEU A 39 -9.16 -5.42 3.75
C LEU A 39 -9.45 -4.12 3.00
N TRP A 40 -8.39 -3.58 2.41
CA TRP A 40 -8.44 -2.41 1.53
C TRP A 40 -8.04 -2.83 0.13
N LEU A 41 -8.78 -2.32 -0.84
CA LEU A 41 -8.55 -2.50 -2.25
C LEU A 41 -8.14 -1.16 -2.84
N ILE A 42 -6.98 -1.13 -3.47
CA ILE A 42 -6.34 0.04 -4.06
C ILE A 42 -6.29 -0.21 -5.56
N PRO A 43 -6.95 0.60 -6.40
CA PRO A 43 -6.86 0.42 -7.83
C PRO A 43 -5.43 0.68 -8.30
N GLU A 44 -4.95 -0.10 -9.27
CA GLU A 44 -3.59 0.06 -9.80
C GLU A 44 -3.31 1.47 -10.34
N SER A 45 -4.34 2.12 -10.89
CA SER A 45 -4.25 3.48 -11.44
C SER A 45 -3.88 4.52 -10.38
N ASP A 46 -4.23 4.27 -9.11
CA ASP A 46 -3.86 5.12 -7.98
C ASP A 46 -2.36 5.00 -7.61
N LEU A 47 -1.72 3.91 -8.04
CA LEU A 47 -0.28 3.68 -7.87
C LEU A 47 0.52 4.28 -9.02
N GLU A 48 -0.08 4.41 -10.20
CA GLU A 48 0.54 5.04 -11.37
C GLU A 48 0.80 6.52 -11.08
N GLY A 49 2.07 6.86 -10.83
CA GLY A 49 2.48 8.22 -10.48
C GLY A 49 2.51 8.52 -8.98
N PHE A 50 2.22 7.55 -8.10
CA PHE A 50 2.35 7.74 -6.66
C PHE A 50 3.83 7.87 -6.27
N GLN A 51 4.26 9.10 -5.96
CA GLN A 51 5.61 9.35 -5.45
C GLN A 51 5.69 9.04 -3.96
N ARG A 52 6.55 8.08 -3.62
CA ARG A 52 6.86 7.73 -2.24
C ARG A 52 7.38 8.97 -1.49
N PRO A 53 6.71 9.45 -0.43
CA PRO A 53 7.31 10.47 0.42
C PRO A 53 8.62 9.93 1.00
N ARG A 54 9.66 10.78 1.11
CA ARG A 54 10.95 10.45 1.73
C ARG A 54 10.74 10.21 3.24
N MET A 55 10.11 9.09 3.60
CA MET A 55 9.99 8.63 4.96
C MET A 55 11.20 7.74 5.26
N GLY A 56 11.88 8.00 6.38
CA GLY A 56 13.08 7.30 6.79
C GLY A 56 12.95 5.77 6.67
N LYS A 57 14.02 5.14 6.19
CA LYS A 57 14.12 3.71 5.87
C LYS A 57 13.37 2.87 6.92
N PRO A 58 12.32 2.11 6.55
CA PRO A 58 11.65 1.25 7.52
C PRO A 58 12.66 0.23 8.05
N LYS A 59 12.75 0.12 9.39
CA LYS A 59 13.58 -0.87 10.06
C LYS A 59 13.05 -2.26 9.69
N ARG A 60 13.82 -2.98 8.86
CA ARG A 60 13.52 -4.33 8.36
C ARG A 60 13.08 -5.27 9.50
N ARG A 61 11.91 -5.88 9.34
CA ARG A 61 11.59 -7.24 9.80
C ARG A 61 10.93 -7.94 8.61
N GLY A 62 11.52 -9.07 8.23
CA GLY A 62 11.28 -9.75 6.98
C GLY A 62 9.91 -10.40 6.84
N THR A 63 9.59 -10.73 5.60
CA THR A 63 8.77 -11.87 5.20
C THR A 63 9.27 -12.26 3.81
N GLU A 64 9.95 -13.40 3.79
CA GLU A 64 10.12 -14.30 2.67
C GLU A 64 8.73 -14.77 2.21
N VAL A 65 8.47 -14.81 0.89
CA VAL A 65 7.46 -15.70 0.31
C VAL A 65 8.03 -16.29 -0.98
N SER A 66 7.87 -17.61 -1.07
CA SER A 66 8.53 -18.62 -1.90
C SER A 66 8.34 -18.51 -3.40
#